data_AF-A0A7X6FV51-F1
#
_entry.id   AF-A0A7X6FV51-F1
#
_cell.length_a   1.000
_cell.length_b   1.000
_cell.length_c   1.000
_cell.angle_alpha   90.00
_cell.angle_beta   90.00
_cell.angle_gamma   90.00
#
_symmetry.space_group_name_H-M   'P 1'
#
loop_
_entity.id
_entity.type
_entity.pdbx_description
1 polymer ?
#
loop_
_entity_poly.entity_id
_entity_poly.type
_entity_poly.pdbx_seq_one_letter_code
_entity_poly.pdbx_strand_id
1 'polypeptide(L)'
;MKQIAQTDIVLASRYHNVICALHMGRPTISLSYARKNDVLLADNGLSEFCHHVESFDPPTLIRQIDDMLLRRPELEQAVRAGTDQYRLRLEWQEQNLHQKLLKHKNGLDTRRNRTH
;
A
#
# COMPACT_ATOMS: atom_id res chain seq x y z
N MET A 1 -1.13 5.58 14.58
CA MET A 1 0.29 5.41 14.21
C MET A 1 0.90 6.75 13.83
N LYS A 2 1.07 7.69 14.78
CA LYS A 2 1.68 9.00 14.47
C LYS A 2 3.20 8.91 14.33
N GLN A 3 3.80 7.92 14.99
CA GLN A 3 5.23 7.71 15.06
C GLN A 3 5.83 7.35 13.70
N ILE A 4 5.15 6.53 12.90
CA ILE A 4 5.61 6.13 11.56
C ILE A 4 5.67 7.33 10.61
N ALA A 5 4.74 8.27 10.72
CA ALA A 5 4.74 9.47 9.89
C ALA A 5 5.94 10.41 10.17
N GLN A 6 6.61 10.23 11.31
CA GLN A 6 7.75 11.04 11.74
C GLN A 6 9.10 10.42 11.35
N THR A 7 9.11 9.26 10.70
CA THR A 7 10.36 8.59 10.30
C THR A 7 10.76 8.96 8.87
N ASP A 8 12.06 8.91 8.62
CA ASP A 8 12.61 9.13 7.29
C ASP A 8 12.46 7.87 6.41
N ILE A 9 12.63 6.69 7.02
CA ILE A 9 12.45 5.37 6.42
C ILE A 9 11.78 4.43 7.44
N VAL A 10 11.28 3.27 6.99
CA VAL A 10 10.71 2.23 7.87
C VAL A 10 11.30 0.87 7.54
N LEU A 11 11.82 0.17 8.55
CA LEU A 11 12.14 -1.25 8.48
C LEU A 11 11.09 -2.02 9.28
N ALA A 12 10.37 -2.95 8.65
CA ALA A 12 9.29 -3.66 9.33
C ALA A 12 9.19 -5.12 8.91
N SER A 13 8.94 -6.00 9.89
CA SER A 13 8.69 -7.43 9.64
C SER A 13 7.23 -7.81 9.54
N ARG A 14 6.34 -6.99 10.12
CA ARG A 14 4.89 -7.21 10.13
C ARG A 14 4.22 -6.45 8.99
N TYR A 15 3.35 -7.15 8.27
CA TYR A 15 2.63 -6.62 7.10
C TYR A 15 1.91 -5.29 7.33
N HIS A 16 1.20 -5.12 8.44
CA HIS A 16 0.46 -3.89 8.72
C HIS A 16 1.38 -2.67 8.90
N ASN A 17 2.60 -2.86 9.42
CA ASN A 17 3.55 -1.76 9.54
C ASN A 17 4.07 -1.33 8.16
N VAL A 18 4.28 -2.30 7.25
CA VAL A 18 4.66 -2.02 5.85
C VAL A 18 3.55 -1.24 5.15
N ILE A 19 2.30 -1.70 5.25
CA ILE A 19 1.14 -1.01 4.65
C ILE A 19 1.00 0.41 5.19
N CYS A 20 1.08 0.60 6.50
CA CYS A 20 0.93 1.92 7.10
C CYS A 20 2.08 2.87 6.73
N ALA A 21 3.30 2.37 6.61
CA ALA A 21 4.45 3.15 6.15
C ALA A 21 4.26 3.62 4.70
N LEU A 22 3.86 2.72 3.79
CA LEU A 22 3.57 3.07 2.41
C LEU A 22 2.43 4.09 2.32
N HIS A 23 1.34 3.90 3.07
CA HIS A 23 0.22 4.83 3.11
C HIS A 23 0.62 6.24 3.59
N MET A 24 1.65 6.34 4.42
CA MET A 24 2.23 7.61 4.88
C MET A 24 3.33 8.14 3.93
N GLY A 25 3.50 7.52 2.76
CA GLY A 25 4.53 7.91 1.79
C GLY A 25 5.94 7.71 2.32
N ARG A 26 6.17 6.73 3.21
CA ARG A 26 7.48 6.42 3.80
C ARG A 26 8.16 5.29 3.02
N PRO A 27 9.40 5.48 2.53
CA PRO A 27 10.21 4.40 1.95
C PRO A 27 10.37 3.28 2.98
N THR A 28 10.15 2.04 2.54
CA THR A 28 10.00 0.90 3.44
C THR A 28 10.83 -0.30 2.99
N ILE A 29 11.57 -0.89 3.93
CA ILE A 29 12.22 -2.20 3.80
C ILE A 29 11.37 -3.24 4.54
N SER A 30 11.04 -4.34 3.87
CA SER A 30 10.22 -5.42 4.41
C SER A 30 11.09 -6.62 4.80
N LEU A 31 10.98 -7.06 6.06
CA LEU A 31 11.59 -8.30 6.59
C LEU A 31 10.53 -9.36 6.86
N SER A 32 10.04 -10.04 5.83
CA SER A 32 8.86 -10.92 5.94
C SER A 32 9.20 -12.40 5.81
N TYR A 33 8.47 -13.24 6.55
CA TYR A 33 8.52 -14.71 6.39
C TYR A 33 7.94 -15.19 5.04
N ALA A 34 7.04 -14.41 4.44
CA ALA A 34 6.38 -14.78 3.19
C ALA A 34 6.57 -13.68 2.15
N ARG A 35 6.77 -14.08 0.89
CA ARG A 35 6.87 -13.20 -0.30
C ARG A 35 5.60 -12.40 -0.63
N LYS A 36 4.59 -12.43 0.24
CA LYS A 36 3.32 -11.70 0.04
C LYS A 36 3.53 -10.18 -0.05
N ASN A 37 4.61 -9.67 0.50
CA ASN A 37 4.93 -8.25 0.49
C ASN A 37 5.59 -7.82 -0.84
N ASP A 38 6.09 -8.76 -1.65
CA ASP A 38 6.88 -8.48 -2.85
C ASP A 38 6.08 -7.71 -3.90
N VAL A 39 4.82 -8.09 -4.13
CA VAL A 39 3.94 -7.42 -5.12
C VAL A 39 3.65 -5.97 -4.69
N LEU A 40 3.37 -5.78 -3.40
CA LEU A 40 3.07 -4.46 -2.86
C LEU A 40 4.28 -3.52 -2.93
N LEU A 41 5.48 -4.00 -2.56
CA LEU A 41 6.68 -3.18 -2.64
C LEU A 41 7.08 -2.93 -4.11
N ALA A 42 6.93 -3.92 -4.99
CA ALA A 42 7.19 -3.74 -6.42
C ALA A 42 6.30 -2.65 -7.05
N ASP A 43 5.00 -2.64 -6.74
CA ASP A 43 4.05 -1.62 -7.20
C ASP A 43 4.36 -0.21 -6.66
N ASN A 44 5.20 -0.10 -5.62
CA ASN A 44 5.65 1.15 -5.03
C ASN A 44 7.12 1.48 -5.35
N GLY A 45 7.74 0.77 -6.31
CA GLY A 45 9.13 1.02 -6.73
C GLY A 45 10.18 0.55 -5.73
N LEU A 46 9.84 -0.37 -4.83
CA LEU A 46 10.67 -0.84 -3.72
C LEU A 46 11.01 -2.34 -3.81
N SER A 47 10.97 -2.93 -5.00
CA SER A 47 11.16 -4.39 -5.20
C SER A 47 12.49 -4.93 -4.65
N GLU A 48 13.53 -4.09 -4.61
CA GLU A 48 14.86 -4.46 -4.09
C GLU A 48 14.96 -4.47 -2.55
N PHE A 49 13.93 -3.96 -1.85
CA PHE A 49 13.91 -3.80 -0.40
C PHE A 49 13.08 -4.89 0.32
N CYS A 50 12.87 -6.03 -0.33
CA CYS A 50 12.24 -7.22 0.25
C CYS A 50 13.30 -8.24 0.70
N HIS A 51 13.31 -8.59 1.99
CA HIS A 51 14.17 -9.64 2.52
C HIS A 51 13.38 -10.67 3.32
N HIS A 52 13.90 -11.88 3.34
CA HIS A 52 13.39 -12.94 4.19
C HIS A 52 13.99 -12.84 5.59
N VAL A 53 13.14 -12.89 6.62
CA VAL A 53 13.55 -12.59 8.01
C VAL A 53 14.54 -13.60 8.60
N GLU A 54 14.63 -14.81 8.05
CA GLU A 54 15.56 -15.86 8.54
C GLU A 54 16.88 -15.92 7.76
N SER A 55 16.99 -15.23 6.63
CA SER A 55 18.15 -15.34 5.72
C SER A 55 18.68 -14.00 5.21
N PHE A 56 18.22 -12.89 5.79
CA PHE A 56 18.72 -11.57 5.43
C PHE A 56 20.17 -11.37 5.90
N ASP A 57 20.90 -10.51 5.19
CA ASP A 57 22.27 -10.13 5.52
C ASP A 57 22.29 -8.73 6.15
N PRO A 58 22.67 -8.58 7.44
CA PRO A 58 22.65 -7.28 8.11
C PRO A 58 23.53 -6.20 7.44
N PRO A 59 24.76 -6.47 6.97
CA PRO A 59 25.53 -5.53 6.16
C PRO A 59 24.80 -5.03 4.91
N THR A 60 24.07 -5.90 4.21
CA THR A 60 23.25 -5.50 3.07
C THR A 60 22.13 -4.56 3.47
N LEU A 61 21.43 -4.82 4.58
CA LEU A 61 20.39 -3.92 5.08
C LEU A 61 20.94 -2.54 5.44
N ILE A 62 22.11 -2.47 6.07
CA ILE A 62 22.73 -1.19 6.42
C ILE A 62 23.02 -0.38 5.15
N ARG A 63 23.61 -0.99 4.12
CA ARG A 63 23.85 -0.31 2.84
C ARG A 63 22.56 0.17 2.18
N GLN A 64 21.49 -0.61 2.25
CA GLN A 64 20.20 -0.22 1.69
C GLN A 64 19.53 0.90 2.48
N ILE A 65 19.71 0.94 3.80
CA ILE A 65 19.28 2.06 4.63
C ILE A 65 20.01 3.33 4.20
N ASP A 66 21.32 3.27 4.01
CA ASP A 66 22.12 4.42 3.56
C ASP A 66 21.68 4.89 2.16
N ASP A 67 21.46 3.97 1.21
CA ASP A 67 20.96 4.30 -0.14
C ASP A 67 19.55 4.92 -0.09
N MET A 68 18.64 4.37 0.72
CA MET A 68 17.31 4.92 0.89
C MET A 68 17.32 6.33 1.47
N LEU A 69 18.20 6.59 2.44
CA LEU A 69 18.33 7.92 3.04
C LEU A 69 18.87 8.94 2.02
N LEU A 70 19.84 8.52 1.19
CA LEU A 70 20.40 9.37 0.13
C LEU A 70 19.36 9.70 -0.95
N ARG A 71 18.55 8.71 -1.35
CA ARG A 71 17.54 8.82 -2.41
C ARG A 71 16.13 9.12 -1.88
N ARG A 72 16.02 9.51 -0.61
CA ARG A 72 14.73 9.63 0.08
C ARG A 72 13.70 10.46 -0.69
N PRO A 73 13.98 11.66 -1.24
CA PRO A 73 12.97 12.44 -1.93
C PRO A 73 12.38 11.73 -3.15
N GLU A 74 13.22 11.03 -3.92
CA GLU A 74 12.84 10.22 -5.08
C GLU A 74 11.94 9.05 -4.64
N LEU A 75 12.37 8.29 -3.63
CA LEU A 75 11.63 7.13 -3.13
C LEU A 75 10.30 7.53 -2.49
N GLU A 76 10.25 8.64 -1.75
CA GLU A 76 8.99 9.14 -1.21
C GLU A 76 8.00 9.52 -2.32
N GLN A 77 8.49 10.10 -3.43
CA GLN A 77 7.65 10.40 -4.60
C GLN A 77 7.13 9.12 -5.25
N ALA A 78 7.98 8.11 -5.43
CA ALA A 78 7.60 6.82 -5.98
C ALA A 78 6.53 6.11 -5.10
N VAL A 79 6.72 6.09 -3.78
CA VAL A 79 5.75 5.49 -2.85
C VAL A 79 4.43 6.26 -2.86
N ARG A 80 4.45 7.60 -2.87
CA ARG A 80 3.22 8.39 -2.97
C ARG A 80 2.49 8.11 -4.28
N ALA A 81 3.19 8.07 -5.40
CA ALA A 81 2.60 7.74 -6.70
C ALA A 81 1.98 6.33 -6.70
N GLY A 82 2.68 5.32 -6.16
CA GLY A 82 2.16 3.95 -6.06
C GLY A 82 0.91 3.85 -5.18
N THR A 83 0.93 4.47 -4.00
CA THR A 83 -0.22 4.48 -3.08
C THR A 83 -1.42 5.26 -3.62
N ASP A 84 -1.22 6.32 -4.37
CA ASP A 84 -2.30 7.07 -5.03
C ASP A 84 -3.04 6.20 -6.06
N GLN A 85 -2.33 5.33 -6.80
CA GLN A 85 -2.96 4.38 -7.73
C GLN A 85 -3.95 3.45 -7.00
N TYR A 86 -3.57 2.96 -5.82
CA TYR A 86 -4.44 2.12 -5.01
C TYR A 86 -5.65 2.89 -4.47
N ARG A 87 -5.47 4.16 -4.07
CA ARG A 87 -6.57 5.02 -3.62
C ARG A 87 -7.58 5.26 -4.74
N LEU A 88 -7.11 5.66 -5.93
CA LEU A 88 -7.96 5.89 -7.09
C LEU A 88 -8.73 4.63 -7.51
N ARG A 89 -8.07 3.47 -7.44
CA ARG A 89 -8.71 2.19 -7.75
C ARG A 89 -9.81 1.82 -6.75
N LEU A 90 -9.61 2.12 -5.47
CA LEU A 90 -10.63 1.93 -4.43
C LEU A 90 -11.83 2.86 -4.65
N GLU A 91 -11.58 4.15 -4.89
CA GLU A 91 -12.64 5.14 -5.18
C GLU A 91 -13.49 4.71 -6.39
N TRP A 92 -12.83 4.23 -7.45
CA TRP A 92 -13.53 3.69 -8.61
C TRP A 92 -14.39 2.47 -8.26
N GLN A 93 -13.87 1.53 -7.45
CA GLN A 93 -14.62 0.36 -7.00
C GLN A 93 -15.85 0.75 -6.17
N GLU A 94 -15.70 1.68 -5.23
CA GLU A 94 -16.79 2.19 -4.39
C GLU A 94 -17.87 2.85 -5.22
N GLN A 95 -17.51 3.72 -6.18
CA GLN A 95 -18.47 4.36 -7.08
C GLN A 95 -19.26 3.34 -7.90
N ASN A 96 -18.59 2.31 -8.44
CA ASN A 96 -19.26 1.25 -9.19
C ASN A 96 -20.21 0.43 -8.33
N LEU A 97 -19.80 0.09 -7.11
CA LEU A 97 -20.64 -0.64 -6.17
C LEU A 97 -21.87 0.18 -5.78
N HIS A 98 -21.68 1.46 -5.47
CA HIS A 98 -22.74 2.40 -5.13
C HIS A 98 -23.77 2.53 -6.27
N GLN A 99 -23.31 2.70 -7.51
CA GLN A 99 -24.17 2.75 -8.69
C GLN A 99 -24.97 1.46 -8.89
N LYS A 100 -24.36 0.29 -8.70
CA LYS A 100 -25.06 -1.00 -8.79
C LYS A 100 -26.13 -1.15 -7.71
N LEU A 101 -25.82 -0.76 -6.47
CA LEU A 101 -26.77 -0.82 -5.35
C LEU A 101 -27.95 0.13 -5.56
N LEU A 102 -27.72 1.36 -6.03
CA LEU A 102 -28.79 2.31 -6.36
C LEU A 102 -29.69 1.80 -7.50
N LYS A 103 -29.10 1.25 -8.57
CA LYS A 103 -29.88 0.64 -9.66
C LYS A 103 -30.72 -0.54 -9.19
N HIS A 104 -30.18 -1.38 -8.31
CA HIS A 104 -30.92 -2.50 -7.73
C HIS A 104 -32.08 -2.03 -6.85
N LYS A 105 -31.86 -1.01 -5.99
CA LYS A 105 -32.92 -0.42 -5.14
C LYS A 105 -34.04 0.20 -5.99
N ASN A 106 -33.69 1.01 -6.99
CA ASN A 106 -34.66 1.65 -7.87
C ASN A 106 -35.47 0.65 -8.71
N GLY A 107 -34.85 -0.47 -9.10
CA GLY A 107 -35.52 -1.58 -9.80
C GLY A 107 -36.47 -2.40 -8.91
N LEU A 108 -36.21 -2.45 -7.60
CA LEU A 108 -37.13 -3.05 -6.61
C LEU A 108 -38.34 -2.14 -6.35
N ASP A 109 -38.14 -0.83 -6.22
CA ASP A 109 -39.23 0.13 -5.99
C ASP A 109 -40.17 0.25 -7.20
N THR A 110 -39.64 0.21 -8.44
CA THR A 110 -40.48 0.20 -9.66
C THR A 110 -41.28 -1.08 -9.84
N ARG A 111 -40.78 -2.23 -9.35
CA ARG A 111 -41.56 -3.48 -9.35
C ARG A 111 -42.65 -3.47 -8.28
N ARG A 112 -42.42 -2.84 -7.12
CA ARG A 112 -43.40 -2.70 -6.04
C ARG A 112 -44.58 -1.79 -6.42
N ASN A 113 -44.31 -0.71 -7.17
CA ASN A 113 -45.32 0.25 -7.61
C ASN A 113 -46.16 -0.17 -8.84
N ARG A 114 -45.87 -1.31 -9.47
CA ARG A 114 -46.64 -1.82 -10.63
C ARG A 114 -47.69 -2.89 -10.26
N THR A 115 -47.83 -3.20 -8.98
CA THR A 115 -48.74 -4.23 -8.44
C THR A 115 -50.02 -3.68 -7.79
N HIS A 116 -50.35 -2.41 -8.04
CA HIS A 116 -51.64 -1.80 -7.73
C HIS A 116 -52.26 -1.24 -9.01
#